data_AF-A0A6M3LPZ9-F1
#
_entry.id   AF-A0A6M3LPZ9-F1
#
_cell.length_a   1.000
_cell.length_b   1.000
_cell.length_c   1.000
_cell.angle_alpha   90.00
_cell.angle_beta   90.00
_cell.angle_gamma   90.00
#
_symmetry.space_group_name_H-M   'P 1'
#
loop_
_entity.id
_entity.type
_entity.pdbx_description
1 polymer ?
#
loop_
_entity_poly.entity_id
_entity_poly.type
_entity_poly.pdbx_seq_one_letter_code
_entity_poly.pdbx_strand_id
1 'polypeptide(L)'
;MIDHALAYHRAGLNVMPVKPDKKPYLITWAEYQTKCTTEDSIRTWWKTWPDANIAIITGGTSGIVVIDADSETGLVELDKITKNIRPTVKSPKGWHYYFRCDEPIGNAARFLPDCDIRGQGGYIVAPPSKNGAGGGYKLLEPIESVGEMPPALLNIINSSCMDRSGGPFQGATKAQQSATKRNISFEQGLRDESLFHVANCLVKGGMNPLDIEYCLNNIALTCNPPFPEKEIQAKVNSAIKRASIKNTNTMQEIRDLIAQQKGNITATFCNNAQQSATKAEKSAVRMALSRCVKEGLIEPTGRNAGEYRIVEPKPEPVDWKTAKEEWVKLYLPWRLDEFVKIPENGLILLMGAPNCGKSAALINIARYNMKKGWDVHYLSTEISEGAFRNRAECYNGLSLDDWKVNFYYDPPVVDTIEPGKKKLWLIDYIELYDKFWEVGKILADIHRKLGGGVAICAIQKQPGSTVGLGGQFTQFKPSLTLAMDWQKVKIVKAKDYDQMHFENYGNPNGKEYHFKMIDNRTRYKEERWWHNPFEGGPHNG
;
A
#
# COMPACT_ATOMS: atom_id res chain seq x y z
N MET A 1 2.06 -12.22 -30.19
CA MET A 1 2.69 -11.20 -29.34
C MET A 1 4.06 -11.65 -28.81
N ILE A 2 4.17 -12.83 -28.20
CA ILE A 2 5.44 -13.34 -27.66
C ILE A 2 6.62 -13.33 -28.64
N ASP A 3 6.44 -13.75 -29.89
CA ASP A 3 7.55 -13.80 -30.86
C ASP A 3 8.12 -12.42 -31.16
N HIS A 4 7.27 -11.38 -31.13
CA HIS A 4 7.71 -10.00 -31.32
C HIS A 4 8.46 -9.51 -30.08
N ALA A 5 7.99 -9.83 -28.87
CA ALA A 5 8.70 -9.51 -27.62
C ALA A 5 10.09 -10.15 -27.59
N LEU A 6 10.20 -11.40 -28.03
CA LEU A 6 11.48 -12.11 -28.17
C LEU A 6 12.38 -11.50 -29.25
N ALA A 7 11.81 -11.04 -30.37
CA ALA A 7 12.58 -10.34 -31.39
C ALA A 7 13.18 -9.02 -30.86
N TYR A 8 12.40 -8.19 -30.17
CA TYR A 8 12.91 -6.99 -29.50
C TYR A 8 14.01 -7.33 -28.49
N HIS A 9 13.82 -8.38 -27.70
CA HIS A 9 14.82 -8.82 -26.73
C HIS A 9 16.14 -9.24 -27.39
N ARG A 10 16.07 -10.00 -28.50
CA ARG A 10 17.25 -10.41 -29.28
C ARG A 10 17.93 -9.24 -29.97
N ALA A 11 17.20 -8.16 -30.26
CA ALA A 11 17.76 -6.90 -30.75
C ALA A 11 18.44 -6.05 -29.64
N GLY A 12 18.52 -6.57 -28.41
CA GLY A 12 19.17 -5.91 -27.27
C GLY A 12 18.25 -4.97 -26.49
N LEU A 13 16.93 -5.00 -26.74
CA LEU A 13 15.98 -4.14 -26.06
C LEU A 13 15.34 -4.85 -24.86
N ASN A 14 15.15 -4.10 -23.80
CA ASN A 14 14.57 -4.58 -22.56
C ASN A 14 13.04 -4.47 -22.62
N VAL A 15 12.32 -5.60 -22.50
CA VAL A 15 10.87 -5.66 -22.80
C VAL A 15 10.05 -6.14 -21.61
N MET A 16 8.82 -5.63 -21.48
CA MET A 16 7.88 -6.08 -20.46
C MET A 16 6.43 -6.13 -20.96
N PRO A 17 5.57 -6.96 -20.35
CA PRO A 17 4.15 -7.00 -20.68
C PRO A 17 3.39 -5.79 -20.10
N VAL A 18 2.57 -5.15 -20.92
CA VAL A 18 1.67 -4.07 -20.51
C VAL A 18 0.22 -4.34 -20.90
N LYS A 19 -0.70 -3.74 -20.16
CA LYS A 19 -2.14 -3.77 -20.41
C LYS A 19 -2.52 -2.87 -21.61
N PRO A 20 -3.74 -3.02 -22.17
CA PRO A 20 -4.25 -2.12 -23.22
C PRO A 20 -4.31 -0.63 -22.82
N ASP A 21 -4.44 -0.34 -21.53
CA ASP A 21 -4.39 1.02 -20.96
C ASP A 21 -2.96 1.54 -20.74
N LYS A 22 -1.95 0.84 -21.28
CA LYS A 22 -0.51 1.13 -21.22
C LYS A 22 0.13 0.99 -19.83
N LYS A 23 -0.57 0.45 -18.82
CA LYS A 23 0.02 0.19 -17.50
C LYS A 23 0.76 -1.16 -17.48
N PRO A 24 1.89 -1.30 -16.76
CA PRO A 24 2.59 -2.57 -16.64
C PRO A 24 1.75 -3.62 -15.90
N TYR A 25 1.86 -4.88 -16.31
CA TYR A 25 1.34 -6.01 -15.52
C TYR A 25 2.21 -6.28 -14.28
N LEU A 26 3.49 -5.93 -14.34
CA LEU A 26 4.46 -6.14 -13.28
C LEU A 26 4.35 -5.01 -12.23
N ILE A 27 3.89 -5.35 -11.03
CA ILE A 27 3.79 -4.40 -9.89
C ILE A 27 5.17 -3.84 -9.53
N THR A 28 6.23 -4.64 -9.70
CA THR A 28 7.63 -4.29 -9.40
C THR A 28 8.44 -3.91 -10.63
N TRP A 29 7.82 -3.40 -11.71
CA TRP A 29 8.55 -3.13 -12.97
C TRP A 29 9.76 -2.19 -12.83
N ALA A 30 9.79 -1.36 -11.76
CA ALA A 30 10.89 -0.47 -11.44
C ALA A 30 12.25 -1.20 -11.33
N GLU A 31 12.26 -2.48 -10.95
CA GLU A 31 13.50 -3.28 -10.93
C GLU A 31 14.12 -3.45 -12.32
N TYR A 32 13.30 -3.47 -13.38
CA TYR A 32 13.76 -3.62 -14.76
C TYR A 32 14.23 -2.29 -15.37
N GLN A 33 14.20 -1.19 -14.63
CA GLN A 33 14.84 0.07 -15.05
C GLN A 33 16.37 0.00 -14.96
N THR A 34 16.91 -0.91 -14.13
CA THR A 34 18.34 -1.16 -13.96
C THR A 34 18.74 -2.61 -14.24
N LYS A 35 17.77 -3.51 -14.42
CA LYS A 35 17.99 -4.93 -14.71
C LYS A 35 17.40 -5.32 -16.07
N CYS A 36 18.17 -6.03 -16.89
CA CYS A 36 17.66 -6.58 -18.15
C CYS A 36 16.75 -7.78 -17.92
N THR A 37 15.68 -7.89 -18.71
CA THR A 37 14.80 -9.05 -18.75
C THR A 37 15.47 -10.23 -19.42
N THR A 38 15.07 -11.45 -19.06
CA THR A 38 15.59 -12.69 -19.68
C THR A 38 14.54 -13.31 -20.60
N GLU A 39 14.98 -14.10 -21.58
CA GLU A 39 14.08 -14.85 -22.46
C GLU A 39 13.11 -15.75 -21.67
N ASP A 40 13.56 -16.38 -20.59
CA ASP A 40 12.71 -17.19 -19.71
C ASP A 40 11.63 -16.36 -19.01
N SER A 41 11.98 -15.15 -18.54
CA SER A 41 11.01 -14.21 -17.96
C SER A 41 9.95 -13.82 -18.99
N ILE A 42 10.37 -13.49 -20.22
CA ILE A 42 9.46 -13.11 -21.31
C ILE A 42 8.52 -14.27 -21.66
N ARG A 43 9.04 -15.49 -21.80
CA ARG A 43 8.23 -16.69 -22.07
C ARG A 43 7.22 -16.94 -20.96
N THR A 44 7.64 -16.78 -19.72
CA THR A 44 6.75 -16.93 -18.55
C THR A 44 5.63 -15.89 -18.57
N TRP A 45 5.97 -14.62 -18.81
CA TRP A 45 4.99 -13.54 -18.83
C TRP A 45 3.94 -13.69 -19.92
N TRP A 46 4.34 -14.02 -21.15
CA TRP A 46 3.38 -14.21 -22.24
C TRP A 46 2.65 -15.56 -22.19
N LYS A 47 3.11 -16.50 -21.36
CA LYS A 47 2.30 -17.68 -20.98
C LYS A 47 1.17 -17.28 -20.03
N THR A 48 1.44 -16.37 -19.09
CA THR A 48 0.43 -15.85 -18.15
C THR A 48 -0.54 -14.87 -18.80
N TRP A 49 -0.05 -14.00 -19.69
CA TRP A 49 -0.85 -13.00 -20.41
C TRP A 49 -0.60 -13.08 -21.93
N PRO A 50 -1.24 -14.02 -22.64
CA PRO A 50 -1.00 -14.24 -24.07
C PRO A 50 -1.26 -13.01 -24.94
N ASP A 51 -2.25 -12.19 -24.55
CA ASP A 51 -2.68 -11.00 -25.27
C ASP A 51 -2.05 -9.69 -24.75
N ALA A 52 -1.04 -9.78 -23.87
CA ALA A 52 -0.37 -8.59 -23.38
C ALA A 52 0.30 -7.80 -24.52
N ASN A 53 0.15 -6.48 -24.45
CA ASN A 53 0.92 -5.54 -25.25
C ASN A 53 2.39 -5.57 -24.82
N ILE A 54 3.27 -5.12 -25.71
CA ILE A 54 4.72 -5.05 -25.48
C ILE A 54 5.08 -3.61 -25.13
N ALA A 55 5.83 -3.43 -24.05
CA ALA A 55 6.57 -2.21 -23.80
C ALA A 55 8.08 -2.45 -23.85
N ILE A 56 8.82 -1.45 -24.33
CA ILE A 56 10.28 -1.39 -24.25
C ILE A 56 10.65 -0.39 -23.16
N ILE A 57 11.46 -0.83 -22.20
CA ILE A 57 12.00 0.02 -21.14
C ILE A 57 13.14 0.84 -21.72
N THR A 58 13.05 2.16 -21.67
CA THR A 58 14.02 3.09 -22.29
C THR A 58 15.17 3.43 -21.34
N GLY A 59 16.23 4.04 -21.87
CA GLY A 59 17.45 4.37 -21.13
C GLY A 59 18.46 3.22 -21.14
N GLY A 60 19.32 3.17 -20.11
CA GLY A 60 20.54 2.37 -20.11
C GLY A 60 20.35 0.86 -20.25
N THR A 61 19.19 0.30 -19.88
CA THR A 61 18.93 -1.15 -20.06
C THR A 61 18.63 -1.55 -21.49
N SER A 62 18.21 -0.60 -22.33
CA SER A 62 17.99 -0.82 -23.77
C SER A 62 18.95 -0.01 -24.66
N GLY A 63 19.74 0.90 -24.08
CA GLY A 63 20.63 1.80 -24.81
C GLY A 63 19.91 2.79 -25.74
N ILE A 64 18.61 3.02 -25.53
CA ILE A 64 17.80 3.90 -26.39
C ILE A 64 17.12 5.03 -25.63
N VAL A 65 17.01 6.18 -26.29
CA VAL A 65 16.15 7.30 -25.92
C VAL A 65 15.12 7.50 -27.02
N VAL A 66 13.88 7.75 -26.65
CA VAL A 66 12.78 7.93 -27.60
C VAL A 66 12.22 9.34 -27.50
N ILE A 67 12.12 10.01 -28.65
CA ILE A 67 11.39 11.26 -28.78
C ILE A 67 9.98 10.95 -29.29
N ASP A 68 8.97 11.28 -28.50
CA ASP A 68 7.55 11.07 -28.80
C ASP A 68 6.94 12.39 -29.28
N ALA A 69 6.68 12.50 -30.58
CA ALA A 69 6.06 13.67 -31.21
C ALA A 69 4.56 13.43 -31.34
N ASP A 70 3.77 14.12 -30.51
CA ASP A 70 2.33 13.90 -30.35
C ASP A 70 1.47 14.59 -31.42
N SER A 71 2.05 15.49 -32.22
CA SER A 71 1.34 16.27 -33.24
C SER A 71 2.18 16.50 -34.51
N GLU A 72 1.54 16.92 -35.60
CA GLU A 72 2.24 17.37 -36.82
C GLU A 72 3.16 18.57 -36.55
N THR A 73 2.78 19.45 -35.61
CA THR A 73 3.63 20.56 -35.17
C THR A 73 4.92 20.05 -34.53
N GLY A 74 4.83 19.05 -33.64
CA GLY A 74 6.01 18.43 -33.03
C GLY A 74 6.92 17.77 -34.06
N LEU A 75 6.34 17.13 -35.09
CA LEU A 75 7.11 16.55 -36.20
C LEU A 75 7.88 17.61 -36.99
N VAL A 76 7.25 18.74 -37.31
CA VAL A 76 7.91 19.86 -38.01
C VAL A 76 9.05 20.46 -37.17
N GLU A 77 8.84 20.67 -35.87
CA GLU A 77 9.90 21.20 -34.99
C GLU A 77 11.07 20.22 -34.85
N LEU A 78 10.78 18.92 -34.77
CA LEU A 78 11.82 17.90 -34.71
C LEU A 78 12.59 17.81 -36.03
N ASP A 79 11.93 17.86 -37.18
CA ASP A 79 12.56 17.76 -38.51
C ASP A 79 13.54 18.91 -38.78
N LYS A 80 13.27 20.12 -38.29
CA LYS A 80 14.22 21.25 -38.34
C LYS A 80 15.57 20.92 -37.70
N ILE A 81 15.56 20.07 -36.67
CA ILE A 81 16.74 19.69 -35.89
C ILE A 81 17.38 18.42 -36.45
N THR A 82 16.57 17.40 -36.74
CA THR A 82 17.06 16.09 -37.16
C THR A 82 17.42 16.02 -38.65
N LYS A 83 16.91 16.94 -39.48
CA LYS A 83 17.25 17.14 -40.89
C LYS A 83 17.39 15.82 -41.67
N ASN A 84 16.28 15.11 -41.86
CA ASN A 84 16.12 13.83 -42.61
C ASN A 84 16.11 12.51 -41.82
N ILE A 85 16.07 12.54 -40.48
CA ILE A 85 15.82 11.29 -39.73
C ILE A 85 14.33 10.97 -39.77
N ARG A 86 14.00 9.72 -40.12
CA ARG A 86 12.62 9.25 -40.20
C ARG A 86 12.13 8.72 -38.86
N PRO A 87 10.82 8.83 -38.55
CA PRO A 87 10.25 8.21 -37.37
C PRO A 87 10.37 6.69 -37.43
N THR A 88 10.75 6.07 -36.33
CA THR A 88 10.91 4.61 -36.22
C THR A 88 9.55 3.92 -36.07
N VAL A 89 8.62 4.54 -35.34
CA VAL A 89 7.29 3.98 -35.07
C VAL A 89 6.21 5.03 -35.28
N LYS A 90 5.12 4.64 -35.96
CA LYS A 90 3.86 5.39 -35.96
C LYS A 90 3.03 4.96 -34.76
N SER A 91 2.74 5.89 -33.85
CA SER A 91 1.79 5.67 -32.76
C SER A 91 0.37 6.05 -33.22
N PRO A 92 -0.68 5.67 -32.48
CA PRO A 92 -2.05 6.02 -32.85
C PRO A 92 -2.33 7.53 -32.97
N LYS A 93 -1.54 8.38 -32.29
CA LYS A 93 -1.72 9.83 -32.28
C LYS A 93 -0.52 10.63 -32.79
N GLY A 94 0.66 10.01 -32.89
CA GLY A 94 1.92 10.70 -33.13
C GLY A 94 2.97 9.81 -33.79
N TRP A 95 4.24 10.11 -33.53
CA TRP A 95 5.39 9.39 -34.07
C TRP A 95 6.48 9.27 -33.01
N HIS A 96 7.12 8.11 -32.92
CA HIS A 96 8.26 7.92 -32.05
C HIS A 96 9.54 7.83 -32.88
N TYR A 97 10.56 8.57 -32.45
CA TYR A 97 11.91 8.53 -33.01
C TYR A 97 12.84 7.89 -32.00
N TYR A 98 13.41 6.75 -32.35
CA TYR A 98 14.30 6.02 -31.47
C TYR A 98 15.72 6.45 -31.81
N PHE A 99 16.54 6.67 -30.79
CA PHE A 99 17.95 7.00 -30.92
C PHE A 99 18.77 6.15 -29.97
N ARG A 100 19.94 5.69 -30.42
CA ARG A 100 20.95 5.18 -29.50
C ARG A 100 21.59 6.33 -28.74
N CYS A 101 21.79 6.12 -27.45
CA CYS A 101 22.33 7.11 -26.55
C CYS A 101 22.95 6.45 -25.31
N ASP A 102 24.26 6.62 -25.16
CA ASP A 102 24.99 6.17 -23.96
C ASP A 102 24.87 7.16 -22.79
N GLU A 103 24.44 8.41 -23.05
CA GLU A 103 24.21 9.39 -21.99
C GLU A 103 22.93 9.08 -21.19
N PRO A 104 22.93 9.25 -19.86
CA PRO A 104 21.79 8.96 -19.00
C PRO A 104 20.73 10.07 -19.08
N ILE A 105 20.03 10.16 -20.21
CA ILE A 105 18.93 11.11 -20.42
C ILE A 105 17.69 10.60 -19.71
N GLY A 106 17.10 11.42 -18.83
CA GLY A 106 15.84 11.09 -18.15
C GLY A 106 14.60 11.33 -19.02
N ASN A 107 13.42 11.14 -18.43
CA ASN A 107 12.16 11.53 -19.07
C ASN A 107 11.94 13.04 -18.96
N ALA A 108 11.40 13.67 -19.99
CA ALA A 108 11.04 15.09 -19.96
C ALA A 108 9.81 15.35 -20.85
N ALA A 109 8.84 16.12 -20.36
CA ALA A 109 7.64 16.45 -21.14
C ALA A 109 7.76 17.83 -21.82
N ARG A 110 7.35 17.95 -23.09
CA ARG A 110 7.37 19.19 -23.88
C ARG A 110 8.76 19.84 -23.93
N PHE A 111 9.78 19.09 -24.33
CA PHE A 111 11.14 19.66 -24.51
C PHE A 111 11.26 20.47 -25.79
N LEU A 112 10.43 20.11 -26.76
CA LEU A 112 10.03 20.94 -27.89
C LEU A 112 8.49 20.99 -27.88
N PRO A 113 7.88 21.94 -28.58
CA PRO A 113 6.43 21.97 -28.77
C PRO A 113 5.91 20.60 -29.21
N ASP A 114 4.99 20.03 -28.44
CA ASP A 114 4.38 18.71 -28.66
C ASP A 114 5.35 17.52 -28.80
N CYS A 115 6.56 17.63 -28.22
CA CYS A 115 7.52 16.52 -28.16
C CYS A 115 7.92 16.20 -26.72
N ASP A 116 7.85 14.92 -26.36
CA ASP A 116 8.28 14.35 -25.09
C ASP A 116 9.55 13.49 -25.26
N ILE A 117 10.32 13.35 -24.18
CA ILE A 117 11.48 12.45 -24.08
C ILE A 117 11.13 11.27 -23.19
N ARG A 118 11.39 10.07 -23.68
CA ARG A 118 11.33 8.80 -22.95
C ARG A 118 12.73 8.20 -22.87
N GLY A 119 13.35 8.36 -21.71
CA GLY A 119 14.73 7.95 -21.44
C GLY A 119 14.81 7.05 -20.20
N GLN A 120 15.83 7.24 -19.37
CA GLN A 120 16.07 6.48 -18.15
C GLN A 120 14.86 6.47 -17.21
N GLY A 121 14.46 5.28 -16.79
CA GLY A 121 13.31 5.05 -15.92
C GLY A 121 11.95 5.20 -16.61
N GLY A 122 11.94 5.40 -17.94
CA GLY A 122 10.74 5.39 -18.78
C GLY A 122 10.52 4.07 -19.50
N TYR A 123 9.40 3.98 -20.19
CA TYR A 123 9.12 2.94 -21.18
C TYR A 123 8.22 3.51 -22.27
N ILE A 124 8.22 2.85 -23.43
CA ILE A 124 7.30 3.10 -24.53
C ILE A 124 6.53 1.84 -24.88
N VAL A 125 5.35 1.98 -25.46
CA VAL A 125 4.60 0.84 -26.02
C VAL A 125 5.09 0.60 -27.45
N ALA A 126 5.44 -0.65 -27.75
CA ALA A 126 6.09 -1.05 -28.99
C ALA A 126 5.11 -1.76 -29.95
N PRO A 127 5.29 -1.65 -31.28
CA PRO A 127 4.58 -2.49 -32.25
C PRO A 127 4.69 -3.99 -31.93
N PRO A 128 3.72 -4.85 -32.30
CA PRO A 128 2.44 -4.55 -32.96
C PRO A 128 1.31 -4.27 -31.94
N SER A 129 1.62 -3.73 -30.76
CA SER A 129 0.65 -3.46 -29.68
C SER A 129 -0.51 -2.57 -30.14
N LYS A 130 -1.66 -2.71 -29.48
CA LYS A 130 -2.89 -1.94 -29.77
C LYS A 130 -3.27 -1.04 -28.60
N ASN A 131 -3.79 0.15 -28.86
CA ASN A 131 -4.39 0.98 -27.81
C ASN A 131 -5.80 0.47 -27.42
N GLY A 132 -6.34 0.97 -26.30
CA GLY A 132 -7.69 0.61 -25.85
C GLY A 132 -8.85 0.97 -26.81
N ALA A 133 -8.58 1.74 -27.87
CA ALA A 133 -9.54 2.10 -28.93
C ALA A 133 -9.31 1.35 -30.26
N GLY A 134 -8.41 0.34 -30.28
CA GLY A 134 -8.12 -0.48 -31.46
C GLY A 134 -7.06 0.07 -32.44
N GLY A 135 -6.56 1.29 -32.24
CA GLY A 135 -5.46 1.88 -33.01
C GLY A 135 -4.12 1.21 -32.68
N GLY A 136 -3.41 0.71 -33.70
CA GLY A 136 -2.17 -0.05 -33.54
C GLY A 136 -0.90 0.79 -33.68
N TYR A 137 0.14 0.41 -32.95
CA TYR A 137 1.51 0.88 -33.16
C TYR A 137 2.11 0.17 -34.38
N LYS A 138 2.69 0.92 -35.32
CA LYS A 138 3.27 0.36 -36.56
C LYS A 138 4.74 0.72 -36.67
N LEU A 139 5.58 -0.28 -36.96
CA LEU A 139 6.99 -0.07 -37.25
C LEU A 139 7.12 0.55 -38.65
N LEU A 140 7.86 1.65 -38.76
CA LEU A 140 8.12 2.36 -40.01
C LEU A 140 9.55 2.10 -40.52
N GLU A 141 10.50 1.96 -39.60
CA GLU A 141 11.90 1.62 -39.88
C GLU A 141 12.30 0.42 -38.99
N PRO A 142 13.15 -0.51 -39.47
CA PRO A 142 13.67 -1.59 -38.65
C PRO A 142 14.30 -1.09 -37.33
N ILE A 143 14.18 -1.86 -36.25
CA ILE A 143 14.77 -1.48 -34.96
C ILE A 143 16.31 -1.48 -35.05
N GLU A 144 16.85 -2.31 -35.93
CA GLU A 144 18.27 -2.45 -36.20
C GLU A 144 18.85 -1.22 -36.91
N SER A 145 18.01 -0.40 -37.56
CA SER A 145 18.43 0.84 -38.22
C SER A 145 18.34 2.08 -37.32
N VAL A 146 18.13 1.90 -36.02
CA VAL A 146 18.14 3.00 -35.04
C VAL A 146 19.56 3.58 -34.96
N GLY A 147 19.71 4.82 -35.43
CA GLY A 147 20.97 5.54 -35.43
C GLY A 147 21.31 6.22 -34.10
N GLU A 148 22.54 6.70 -33.99
CA GLU A 148 23.00 7.52 -32.86
C GLU A 148 22.22 8.84 -32.78
N MET A 149 21.99 9.31 -31.56
CA MET A 149 21.30 10.58 -31.34
C MET A 149 22.10 11.76 -31.91
N PRO A 150 21.48 12.64 -32.72
CA PRO A 150 22.17 13.80 -33.25
C PRO A 150 22.71 14.72 -32.14
N PRO A 151 23.97 15.19 -32.22
CA PRO A 151 24.53 16.10 -31.22
C PRO A 151 23.72 17.39 -31.04
N ALA A 152 23.07 17.87 -32.10
CA ALA A 152 22.18 19.03 -32.03
C ALA A 152 20.96 18.77 -31.12
N LEU A 153 20.36 17.59 -31.21
CA LEU A 153 19.24 17.20 -30.36
C LEU A 153 19.69 17.00 -28.92
N LEU A 154 20.83 16.33 -28.71
CA LEU A 154 21.43 16.16 -27.39
C LEU A 154 21.72 17.51 -26.70
N ASN A 155 22.29 18.47 -27.43
CA ASN A 155 22.54 19.83 -26.93
C ASN A 155 21.24 20.55 -26.53
N ILE A 156 20.17 20.38 -27.32
CA ILE A 156 18.85 20.95 -27.02
C ILE A 156 18.23 20.28 -25.79
N ILE A 157 18.37 18.97 -25.63
CA ILE A 157 17.88 18.25 -24.45
C ILE A 157 18.63 18.76 -23.21
N ASN A 158 19.96 18.87 -23.29
CA ASN A 158 20.79 19.36 -22.20
C ASN A 158 20.54 20.84 -21.86
N SER A 159 20.20 21.69 -22.84
CA SER A 159 19.83 23.10 -22.59
C SER A 159 18.38 23.26 -22.11
N SER A 160 17.42 22.53 -22.67
CA SER A 160 16.00 22.59 -22.28
C SER A 160 15.68 21.92 -20.94
N CYS A 161 16.55 21.03 -20.45
CA CYS A 161 16.53 20.53 -19.07
C CYS A 161 17.08 21.54 -18.06
N MET A 162 17.82 22.57 -18.50
CA MET A 162 18.27 23.70 -17.67
C MET A 162 17.22 24.83 -17.61
N ASP A 163 16.36 24.97 -18.62
CA ASP A 163 15.39 26.08 -18.77
C ASP A 163 13.93 25.78 -18.38
N ARG A 164 13.56 24.53 -18.02
CA ARG A 164 12.17 24.16 -17.70
C ARG A 164 11.75 24.34 -16.23
N SER A 165 11.99 25.55 -15.72
CA SER A 165 11.21 26.13 -14.62
C SER A 165 10.63 27.46 -15.07
N GLY A 166 9.57 27.45 -15.89
CA GLY A 166 8.95 28.70 -16.32
C GLY A 166 7.70 28.58 -17.18
N GLY A 167 6.59 29.07 -16.63
CA GLY A 167 5.48 29.69 -17.35
C GLY A 167 4.36 30.10 -16.39
N PRO A 168 3.63 31.23 -16.59
CA PRO A 168 3.98 32.51 -17.20
C PRO A 168 3.92 33.71 -16.20
N PHE A 169 4.52 34.84 -16.62
CA PHE A 169 4.44 36.25 -16.16
C PHE A 169 3.35 36.59 -15.11
N GLN A 170 3.60 37.29 -14.00
CA GLN A 170 4.03 38.70 -13.94
C GLN A 170 4.45 39.06 -12.49
N GLY A 171 5.61 39.68 -12.30
CA GLY A 171 6.01 40.23 -10.99
C GLY A 171 7.49 40.00 -10.66
N ALA A 172 8.29 40.99 -11.02
CA ALA A 172 9.72 41.13 -10.75
C ALA A 172 10.27 40.38 -9.51
N THR A 173 11.31 39.57 -9.72
CA THR A 173 12.58 39.65 -8.97
C THR A 173 13.64 38.77 -9.65
N LYS A 174 14.84 39.33 -9.83
CA LYS A 174 15.98 38.72 -10.52
C LYS A 174 16.30 37.33 -9.97
N ALA A 175 16.20 36.30 -10.80
CA ALA A 175 16.60 34.94 -10.46
C ALA A 175 18.13 34.79 -10.54
N GLN A 176 18.71 34.30 -9.44
CA GLN A 176 20.12 33.91 -9.33
C GLN A 176 20.41 32.64 -10.14
N GLN A 177 21.51 32.66 -10.89
CA GLN A 177 22.06 31.55 -11.64
C GLN A 177 22.82 30.59 -10.70
N SER A 178 22.79 29.28 -10.98
CA SER A 178 23.69 28.31 -10.32
C SER A 178 24.38 27.39 -11.32
N ALA A 179 25.63 27.73 -11.61
CA ALA A 179 26.85 26.92 -11.49
C ALA A 179 26.97 25.58 -12.26
N THR A 180 27.37 25.69 -13.54
CA THR A 180 28.55 24.94 -14.07
C THR A 180 29.32 25.64 -15.19
N LYS A 181 28.95 26.87 -15.59
CA LYS A 181 29.85 27.76 -16.35
C LYS A 181 30.45 28.80 -15.41
N ARG A 182 31.78 28.93 -15.48
CA ARG A 182 32.57 29.98 -14.83
C ARG A 182 32.10 31.37 -15.33
N ASN A 183 31.11 31.95 -14.67
CA ASN A 183 30.76 33.36 -14.76
C ASN A 183 30.97 34.05 -13.40
N ILE A 184 31.96 33.60 -12.63
CA ILE A 184 32.46 34.41 -11.51
C ILE A 184 33.15 35.60 -12.14
N SER A 185 32.48 36.74 -12.12
CA SER A 185 33.01 38.00 -12.60
C SER A 185 32.86 39.02 -11.48
N PHE A 186 33.98 39.62 -11.11
CA PHE A 186 34.03 40.69 -10.11
C PHE A 186 33.89 42.08 -10.74
N GLU A 187 33.51 42.13 -12.02
CA GLU A 187 33.17 43.35 -12.75
C GLU A 187 31.75 43.87 -12.41
N GLN A 188 31.50 45.12 -12.77
CA GLN A 188 30.26 45.83 -12.50
C GLN A 188 29.07 45.09 -13.13
N GLY A 189 28.13 44.65 -12.29
CA GLY A 189 26.91 43.94 -12.69
C GLY A 189 26.80 42.49 -12.21
N LEU A 190 27.93 41.80 -11.96
CA LEU A 190 27.98 40.38 -11.55
C LEU A 190 28.69 40.14 -10.19
N ARG A 191 29.40 41.15 -9.68
CA ARG A 191 30.14 41.09 -8.40
C ARG A 191 29.31 40.70 -7.18
N ASP A 192 28.07 41.18 -7.09
CA ASP A 192 27.17 40.93 -5.95
C ASP A 192 26.78 39.44 -5.83
N GLU A 193 26.41 38.86 -6.97
CA GLU A 193 26.04 37.45 -7.06
C GLU A 193 27.25 36.54 -6.85
N SER A 194 28.41 36.93 -7.39
CA SER A 194 29.68 36.23 -7.21
C SER A 194 30.12 36.19 -5.74
N LEU A 195 30.05 37.31 -5.01
CA LEU A 195 30.36 37.37 -3.58
C LEU A 195 29.38 36.54 -2.75
N PHE A 196 28.08 36.62 -3.03
CA PHE A 196 27.08 35.77 -2.35
C PHE A 196 27.32 34.27 -2.62
N HIS A 197 27.74 33.91 -3.83
CA HIS A 197 28.07 32.54 -4.18
C HIS A 197 29.28 32.02 -3.37
N VAL A 198 30.35 32.82 -3.28
CA VAL A 198 31.53 32.51 -2.46
C VAL A 198 31.13 32.35 -0.99
N ALA A 199 30.32 33.25 -0.44
CA ALA A 199 29.81 33.16 0.92
C ALA A 199 29.05 31.84 1.17
N ASN A 200 28.17 31.44 0.25
CA ASN A 200 27.44 30.17 0.36
C ASN A 200 28.38 28.95 0.32
N CYS A 201 29.42 28.98 -0.50
CA CYS A 201 30.39 27.90 -0.58
C CYS A 201 31.20 27.76 0.72
N LEU A 202 31.63 28.88 1.30
CA LEU A 202 32.40 28.87 2.56
C LEU A 202 31.53 28.45 3.77
N VAL A 203 30.27 28.90 3.83
CA VAL A 203 29.29 28.44 4.84
C VAL A 203 29.05 26.94 4.72
N LYS A 204 28.89 26.41 3.50
CA LYS A 204 28.76 24.96 3.25
C LYS A 204 30.03 24.19 3.61
N GLY A 205 31.20 24.82 3.47
CA GLY A 205 32.49 24.29 3.89
C GLY A 205 32.72 24.28 5.40
N GLY A 206 31.83 24.90 6.19
CA GLY A 206 31.91 24.92 7.65
C GLY A 206 32.91 25.93 8.22
N MET A 207 33.30 26.94 7.45
CA MET A 207 34.21 28.00 7.90
C MET A 207 33.50 28.93 8.93
N ASN A 208 34.25 29.48 9.88
CA ASN A 208 33.73 30.41 10.89
C ASN A 208 33.23 31.71 10.23
N PRO A 209 32.06 32.26 10.62
CA PRO A 209 31.54 33.53 10.08
C PRO A 209 32.55 34.68 10.04
N LEU A 210 33.42 34.83 11.04
CA LEU A 210 34.46 35.88 11.07
C LEU A 210 35.51 35.66 9.97
N ASP A 211 35.92 34.42 9.75
CA ASP A 211 36.89 34.07 8.68
C ASP A 211 36.26 34.21 7.30
N ILE A 212 34.97 33.89 7.17
CA ILE A 212 34.19 34.10 5.95
C ILE A 212 34.16 35.59 5.61
N GLU A 213 33.80 36.44 6.57
CA GLU A 213 33.77 37.90 6.41
C GLU A 213 35.14 38.45 6.00
N TYR A 214 36.22 37.99 6.64
CA TYR A 214 37.60 38.34 6.28
C TYR A 214 37.95 37.95 4.84
N CYS A 215 37.63 36.72 4.40
CA CYS A 215 37.86 36.28 3.02
C CYS A 215 37.08 37.12 2.00
N LEU A 216 35.81 37.40 2.28
CA LEU A 216 34.95 38.18 1.38
C LEU A 216 35.40 39.65 1.28
N ASN A 217 35.87 40.24 2.37
CA ASN A 217 36.43 41.61 2.34
C ASN A 217 37.67 41.71 1.44
N ASN A 218 38.56 40.73 1.48
CA ASN A 218 39.72 40.72 0.57
C ASN A 218 39.32 40.57 -0.90
N ILE A 219 38.31 39.75 -1.20
CA ILE A 219 37.79 39.59 -2.56
C ILE A 219 37.06 40.86 -3.02
N ALA A 220 36.31 41.52 -2.13
CA ALA A 220 35.57 42.74 -2.40
C ALA A 220 36.46 43.91 -2.86
N LEU A 221 37.70 43.99 -2.36
CA LEU A 221 38.71 44.97 -2.78
C LEU A 221 39.20 44.76 -4.22
N THR A 222 39.15 43.52 -4.71
CA THR A 222 39.56 43.16 -6.08
C THR A 222 38.42 43.33 -7.10
N CYS A 223 37.21 43.66 -6.64
CA CYS A 223 36.08 43.96 -7.53
C CYS A 223 36.27 45.30 -8.25
N ASN A 224 35.70 45.39 -9.45
CA ASN A 224 35.69 46.62 -10.25
C ASN A 224 34.26 47.09 -10.56
N PRO A 225 33.78 48.21 -9.99
CA PRO A 225 34.42 48.97 -8.91
C PRO A 225 34.46 48.15 -7.61
N PRO A 226 35.20 48.59 -6.56
CA PRO A 226 35.24 47.92 -5.27
C PRO A 226 33.85 47.73 -4.65
N PHE A 227 33.62 46.61 -3.99
CA PHE A 227 32.34 46.31 -3.36
C PHE A 227 32.29 46.86 -1.91
N PRO A 228 31.20 47.50 -1.46
CA PRO A 228 31.16 48.15 -0.14
C PRO A 228 31.29 47.16 1.03
N GLU A 229 32.21 47.44 1.95
CA GLU A 229 32.48 46.62 3.14
C GLU A 229 31.22 46.41 4.01
N LYS A 230 30.38 47.44 4.14
CA LYS A 230 29.12 47.39 4.92
C LYS A 230 28.09 46.38 4.37
N GLU A 231 28.18 46.01 3.10
CA GLU A 231 27.26 45.06 2.47
C GLU A 231 27.73 43.60 2.58
N ILE A 232 29.01 43.35 2.88
CA ILE A 232 29.58 41.99 3.01
C ILE A 232 28.95 41.25 4.19
N GLN A 233 28.80 41.91 5.33
CA GLN A 233 28.22 41.28 6.51
C GLN A 233 26.76 40.83 6.29
N ALA A 234 26.00 41.59 5.50
CA ALA A 234 24.66 41.21 5.09
C ALA A 234 24.65 39.95 4.20
N LYS A 235 25.67 39.75 3.35
CA LYS A 235 25.82 38.56 2.51
C LYS A 235 26.15 37.31 3.30
N VAL A 236 27.07 37.41 4.27
CA VAL A 236 27.40 36.31 5.19
C VAL A 236 26.16 35.88 5.96
N ASN A 237 25.44 36.83 6.57
CA ASN A 237 24.20 36.57 7.29
C ASN A 237 23.11 35.93 6.41
N SER A 238 22.99 36.39 5.16
CA SER A 238 22.03 35.82 4.20
C SER A 238 22.37 34.38 3.80
N ALA A 239 23.66 34.05 3.64
CA ALA A 239 24.12 32.69 3.35
C ALA A 239 23.89 31.74 4.54
N ILE A 240 24.16 32.19 5.77
CA ILE A 240 23.89 31.45 7.01
C ILE A 240 22.39 31.18 7.16
N LYS A 241 21.55 32.21 6.97
CA LYS A 241 20.09 32.08 7.02
C LYS A 241 19.55 31.09 5.98
N ARG A 242 20.11 31.09 4.77
CA ARG A 242 19.73 30.14 3.71
C ARG A 242 20.10 28.70 4.06
N ALA A 243 21.23 28.47 4.73
CA ALA A 243 21.64 27.15 5.19
C ALA A 243 20.77 26.63 6.35
N SER A 244 20.34 27.50 7.27
CA SER A 244 19.54 27.10 8.44
C SER A 244 18.09 26.75 8.07
N ILE A 245 17.46 27.46 7.13
CA ILE A 245 16.08 27.22 6.71
C ILE A 245 15.89 25.81 6.10
N LYS A 246 16.84 25.35 5.28
CA LYS A 246 16.74 24.03 4.61
C LYS A 246 16.80 22.86 5.61
N ASN A 247 17.63 22.96 6.65
CA ASN A 247 17.77 21.91 7.67
C ASN A 247 16.56 21.83 8.62
N THR A 248 15.96 22.96 8.96
CA THR A 248 14.77 23.00 9.83
C THR A 248 13.56 22.36 9.13
N ASN A 249 13.41 22.57 7.82
CA ASN A 249 12.30 21.98 7.06
C ASN A 249 12.40 20.44 7.01
N THR A 250 13.57 19.90 6.66
CA THR A 250 13.78 18.45 6.59
C THR A 250 13.54 17.75 7.93
N MET A 251 13.92 18.36 9.06
CA MET A 251 13.65 17.77 10.37
C MET A 251 12.15 17.65 10.65
N GLN A 252 11.38 18.70 10.36
CA GLN A 252 9.94 18.70 10.61
C GLN A 252 9.24 17.69 9.70
N GLU A 253 9.59 17.67 8.41
CA GLU A 253 9.02 16.74 7.44
C GLU A 253 9.30 15.27 7.81
N ILE A 254 10.48 14.96 8.36
CA ILE A 254 10.79 13.61 8.86
C ILE A 254 9.97 13.25 10.09
N ARG A 255 9.72 14.20 11.01
CA ARG A 255 8.85 13.96 12.17
C ARG A 255 7.42 13.68 11.74
N ASP A 256 6.91 14.45 10.78
CA ASP A 256 5.55 14.28 10.26
C ASP A 256 5.41 12.91 9.59
N LEU A 257 6.44 12.48 8.85
CA LEU A 257 6.53 11.14 8.26
C LEU A 257 6.51 10.02 9.31
N ILE A 258 7.26 10.18 10.41
CA ILE A 258 7.27 9.21 11.51
C ILE A 258 5.89 9.14 12.18
N ALA A 259 5.25 10.29 12.42
CA ALA A 259 3.95 10.36 13.09
C ALA A 259 2.81 9.70 12.28
N GLN A 260 2.92 9.64 10.95
CA GLN A 260 1.91 9.04 10.07
C GLN A 260 2.07 7.53 9.86
N GLN A 261 3.17 6.93 10.32
CA GLN A 261 3.53 5.54 10.05
C GLN A 261 3.46 4.70 11.33
N LYS A 262 3.30 3.38 11.16
CA LYS A 262 3.42 2.39 12.24
C LYS A 262 4.43 1.32 11.85
N GLY A 263 5.07 0.69 12.84
CA GLY A 263 6.06 -0.34 12.59
C GLY A 263 7.44 0.24 12.30
N ASN A 264 8.03 -0.10 11.15
CA ASN A 264 9.42 0.26 10.82
C ASN A 264 9.47 1.35 9.73
N ILE A 265 10.47 2.22 9.83
CA ILE A 265 10.84 3.23 8.83
C ILE A 265 12.30 3.06 8.44
N THR A 266 12.62 3.31 7.16
CA THR A 266 14.00 3.23 6.67
C THR A 266 14.51 4.58 6.19
N ALA A 267 15.82 4.80 6.32
CA ALA A 267 16.46 5.98 5.76
C ALA A 267 16.24 6.09 4.24
N THR A 268 16.18 4.97 3.53
CA THR A 268 15.86 4.93 2.10
C THR A 268 14.45 5.45 1.82
N PHE A 269 13.46 4.98 2.57
CA PHE A 269 12.08 5.48 2.46
C PHE A 269 12.00 6.97 2.75
N CYS A 270 12.65 7.45 3.82
CA CYS A 270 12.71 8.86 4.15
C CYS A 270 13.35 9.69 3.02
N ASN A 271 14.48 9.25 2.46
CA ASN A 271 15.13 9.94 1.34
C ASN A 271 14.22 10.01 0.11
N ASN A 272 13.49 8.93 -0.19
CA ASN A 272 12.58 8.90 -1.33
C ASN A 272 11.37 9.81 -1.12
N ALA A 273 10.76 9.79 0.06
CA ALA A 273 9.63 10.65 0.41
C ALA A 273 10.02 12.14 0.40
N GLN A 274 11.27 12.45 0.77
CA GLN A 274 11.86 13.79 0.74
C GLN A 274 12.46 14.17 -0.62
N GLN A 275 12.39 13.29 -1.62
CA GLN A 275 13.05 13.47 -2.92
C GLN A 275 14.53 13.89 -2.81
N SER A 276 15.23 13.35 -1.80
CA SER A 276 16.61 13.70 -1.48
C SER A 276 17.58 13.06 -2.45
N ALA A 277 18.00 13.81 -3.47
CA ALA A 277 18.86 13.33 -4.54
C ALA A 277 20.35 13.49 -4.20
N THR A 278 20.72 14.59 -3.54
CA THR A 278 22.13 14.94 -3.30
C THR A 278 22.71 14.28 -2.04
N LYS A 279 24.04 14.13 -1.99
CA LYS A 279 24.75 13.63 -0.81
C LYS A 279 24.48 14.50 0.44
N ALA A 280 24.32 15.81 0.26
CA ALA A 280 24.01 16.75 1.33
C ALA A 280 22.59 16.53 1.89
N GLU A 281 21.59 16.37 1.03
CA GLU A 281 20.20 16.10 1.46
C GLU A 281 20.07 14.76 2.17
N LYS A 282 20.68 13.71 1.61
CA LYS A 282 20.74 12.40 2.29
C LYS A 282 21.45 12.47 3.65
N SER A 283 22.41 13.39 3.80
CA SER A 283 23.04 13.67 5.09
C SER A 283 22.09 14.37 6.07
N ALA A 284 21.31 15.34 5.60
CA ALA A 284 20.31 16.02 6.41
C ALA A 284 19.23 15.06 6.93
N VAL A 285 18.73 14.15 6.07
CA VAL A 285 17.80 13.07 6.48
C VAL A 285 18.41 12.17 7.55
N ARG A 286 19.68 11.74 7.40
CA ARG A 286 20.36 10.94 8.42
C ARG A 286 20.50 11.68 9.75
N MET A 287 20.80 12.97 9.72
CA MET A 287 20.87 13.81 10.92
C MET A 287 19.51 13.95 11.60
N ALA A 288 18.43 14.13 10.82
CA ALA A 288 17.06 14.19 11.34
C ALA A 288 16.67 12.87 12.02
N LEU A 289 16.91 11.73 11.38
CA LEU A 289 16.66 10.42 11.96
C LEU A 289 17.48 10.19 13.24
N SER A 290 18.76 10.54 13.26
CA SER A 290 19.60 10.47 14.46
C SER A 290 19.03 11.29 15.62
N ARG A 291 18.47 12.46 15.32
CA ARG A 291 17.79 13.29 16.32
C ARG A 291 16.48 12.66 16.81
N CYS A 292 15.66 12.10 15.91
CA CYS A 292 14.46 11.36 16.31
C CYS A 292 14.77 10.14 17.20
N VAL A 293 15.93 9.49 17.00
CA VAL A 293 16.41 8.45 17.92
C VAL A 293 16.71 9.01 19.31
N LYS A 294 17.44 10.13 19.39
CA LYS A 294 17.74 10.79 20.68
C LYS A 294 16.49 11.28 21.41
N GLU A 295 15.47 11.68 20.66
CA GLU A 295 14.17 12.12 21.19
C GLU A 295 13.26 10.93 21.58
N GLY A 296 13.66 9.69 21.28
CA GLY A 296 12.89 8.49 21.60
C GLY A 296 11.66 8.26 20.72
N LEU A 297 11.58 8.93 19.57
CA LEU A 297 10.48 8.75 18.60
C LEU A 297 10.66 7.48 17.76
N ILE A 298 11.91 7.08 17.53
CA ILE A 298 12.30 5.88 16.79
C ILE A 298 13.50 5.23 17.49
N GLU A 299 13.72 3.93 17.26
CA GLU A 299 14.90 3.21 17.73
C GLU A 299 15.48 2.32 16.62
N PRO A 300 16.81 2.14 16.53
CA PRO A 300 17.40 1.23 15.55
C PRO A 300 16.93 -0.21 15.76
N THR A 301 16.56 -0.92 14.67
CA THR A 301 16.12 -2.33 14.80
C THR A 301 17.27 -3.30 15.07
N GLY A 302 18.51 -2.90 14.78
CA GLY A 302 19.70 -3.74 14.86
C GLY A 302 19.81 -4.80 13.75
N ARG A 303 18.80 -4.95 12.89
CA ARG A 303 18.78 -5.94 11.80
C ARG A 303 19.45 -5.43 10.54
N ASN A 304 19.09 -4.22 10.11
CA ASN A 304 19.61 -3.59 8.90
C ASN A 304 20.10 -2.17 9.18
N ALA A 305 21.19 -1.76 8.54
CA ALA A 305 21.70 -0.40 8.64
C ALA A 305 20.68 0.61 8.08
N GLY A 306 20.29 1.59 8.90
CA GLY A 306 19.32 2.62 8.50
C GLY A 306 17.86 2.19 8.57
N GLU A 307 17.54 1.08 9.26
CA GLU A 307 16.19 0.68 9.61
C GLU A 307 15.89 0.99 11.09
N TYR A 308 14.75 1.62 11.34
CA TYR A 308 14.33 2.07 12.66
C TYR A 308 12.90 1.61 12.95
N ARG A 309 12.62 1.15 14.17
CA ARG A 309 11.27 0.92 14.69
C ARG A 309 10.71 2.22 15.24
N ILE A 310 9.47 2.53 14.89
CA ILE A 310 8.73 3.66 15.46
C ILE A 310 8.29 3.30 16.88
N VAL A 311 8.59 4.19 17.82
CA VAL A 311 8.20 4.03 19.22
C VAL A 311 6.75 4.49 19.35
N GLU A 312 5.86 3.55 19.60
CA GLU A 312 4.45 3.88 19.86
C GLU A 312 4.32 4.66 21.18
N PRO A 313 3.44 5.68 21.24
CA PRO A 313 3.19 6.41 22.46
C PRO A 313 2.71 5.46 23.56
N LYS A 314 3.21 5.67 24.78
CA LYS A 314 2.77 4.89 25.94
C LYS A 314 1.28 5.15 26.17
N PRO A 315 0.45 4.10 26.32
CA PRO A 315 -0.96 4.30 26.65
C PRO A 315 -1.06 4.96 28.02
N GLU A 316 -1.97 5.93 28.15
CA GLU A 316 -2.30 6.51 29.44
C GLU A 316 -3.00 5.47 30.33
N PRO A 317 -2.65 5.36 31.62
CA PRO A 317 -3.36 4.48 32.54
C PRO A 317 -4.85 4.82 32.58
N VAL A 318 -5.70 3.81 32.36
CA VAL A 318 -7.16 3.95 32.45
C VAL A 318 -7.58 3.72 33.90
N ASP A 319 -8.49 4.55 34.42
CA ASP A 319 -9.09 4.32 35.75
C ASP A 319 -10.04 3.12 35.71
N TRP A 320 -9.50 1.95 36.01
CA TRP A 320 -10.26 0.70 36.04
C TRP A 320 -11.22 0.61 37.23
N LYS A 321 -11.11 1.47 38.26
CA LYS A 321 -11.97 1.42 39.44
C LYS A 321 -13.40 1.85 39.16
N THR A 322 -13.60 2.65 38.11
CA THR A 322 -14.91 3.15 37.67
C THR A 322 -15.43 2.45 36.42
N ALA A 323 -14.61 1.58 35.80
CA ALA A 323 -15.00 0.80 34.64
C ALA A 323 -16.14 -0.17 35.00
N LYS A 324 -17.19 -0.17 34.18
CA LYS A 324 -18.28 -1.14 34.26
C LYS A 324 -18.13 -2.11 33.11
N GLU A 325 -18.21 -3.40 33.41
CA GLU A 325 -18.29 -4.43 32.39
C GLU A 325 -19.72 -4.42 31.80
N GLU A 326 -19.82 -4.12 30.50
CA GLU A 326 -21.10 -4.08 29.79
C GLU A 326 -21.28 -5.39 29.02
N TRP A 327 -22.31 -6.15 29.35
CA TRP A 327 -22.73 -7.34 28.59
C TRP A 327 -23.93 -7.02 27.69
N VAL A 328 -24.01 -7.71 26.57
CA VAL A 328 -25.09 -7.57 25.60
C VAL A 328 -25.98 -8.81 25.60
N LYS A 329 -27.30 -8.61 25.52
CA LYS A 329 -28.24 -9.72 25.28
C LYS A 329 -28.20 -10.10 23.80
N LEU A 330 -27.55 -11.22 23.52
CA LEU A 330 -27.50 -11.87 22.21
C LEU A 330 -28.27 -13.19 22.28
N TYR A 331 -29.26 -13.39 21.42
CA TYR A 331 -30.07 -14.61 21.42
C TYR A 331 -29.36 -15.71 20.62
N LEU A 332 -29.11 -16.86 21.25
CA LEU A 332 -28.28 -17.94 20.71
C LEU A 332 -29.07 -19.26 20.65
N PRO A 333 -28.75 -20.17 19.71
CA PRO A 333 -29.35 -21.49 19.67
C PRO A 333 -28.98 -22.32 20.91
N TRP A 334 -29.67 -23.46 21.08
CA TRP A 334 -29.44 -24.41 22.18
C TRP A 334 -29.63 -23.80 23.57
N ARG A 335 -30.43 -22.72 23.64
CA ARG A 335 -30.72 -21.95 24.86
C ARG A 335 -29.43 -21.47 25.56
N LEU A 336 -28.36 -21.30 24.78
CA LEU A 336 -27.05 -20.92 25.29
C LEU A 336 -27.06 -19.49 25.86
N ASP A 337 -27.93 -18.62 25.35
CA ASP A 337 -28.09 -17.24 25.82
C ASP A 337 -28.78 -17.12 27.19
N GLU A 338 -29.26 -18.22 27.77
CA GLU A 338 -29.84 -18.23 29.11
C GLU A 338 -28.78 -18.18 30.20
N PHE A 339 -27.53 -18.54 29.89
CA PHE A 339 -26.49 -18.65 30.90
C PHE A 339 -25.09 -18.22 30.45
N VAL A 340 -24.80 -18.08 29.16
CA VAL A 340 -23.54 -17.47 28.72
C VAL A 340 -23.71 -15.97 28.59
N LYS A 341 -22.73 -15.20 29.08
CA LYS A 341 -22.69 -13.74 28.96
C LYS A 341 -21.76 -13.34 27.83
N ILE A 342 -22.21 -12.43 26.98
CA ILE A 342 -21.42 -11.91 25.86
C ILE A 342 -21.05 -10.47 26.19
N PRO A 343 -19.75 -10.12 26.27
CA PRO A 343 -19.35 -8.73 26.49
C PRO A 343 -19.64 -7.86 25.26
N GLU A 344 -19.76 -6.55 25.46
CA GLU A 344 -19.59 -5.59 24.37
C GLU A 344 -18.25 -5.84 23.67
N ASN A 345 -18.21 -5.58 22.36
CA ASN A 345 -17.04 -5.92 21.53
C ASN A 345 -16.72 -7.43 21.49
N GLY A 346 -17.71 -8.29 21.74
CA GLY A 346 -17.55 -9.74 21.85
C GLY A 346 -17.22 -10.44 20.53
N LEU A 347 -16.28 -11.40 20.59
CA LEU A 347 -15.97 -12.30 19.49
C LEU A 347 -16.31 -13.74 19.89
N ILE A 348 -17.11 -14.41 19.07
CA ILE A 348 -17.54 -15.80 19.26
C ILE A 348 -16.95 -16.64 18.12
N LEU A 349 -16.44 -17.83 18.46
CA LEU A 349 -15.88 -18.77 17.49
C LEU A 349 -16.74 -20.02 17.42
N LEU A 350 -17.27 -20.32 16.23
CA LEU A 350 -18.04 -21.53 15.94
C LEU A 350 -17.22 -22.48 15.08
N MET A 351 -16.55 -23.43 15.73
CA MET A 351 -15.76 -24.44 15.04
C MET A 351 -16.65 -25.62 14.71
N GLY A 352 -16.67 -26.12 13.48
CA GLY A 352 -17.56 -27.24 13.14
C GLY A 352 -17.00 -28.18 12.08
N ALA A 353 -17.25 -29.48 12.28
CA ALA A 353 -16.93 -30.52 11.31
C ALA A 353 -17.68 -30.29 9.98
N PRO A 354 -17.27 -30.93 8.86
CA PRO A 354 -18.01 -30.79 7.61
C PRO A 354 -19.44 -31.27 7.82
N ASN A 355 -20.41 -30.58 7.23
CA ASN A 355 -21.84 -30.94 7.28
C ASN A 355 -22.49 -30.99 8.68
N CYS A 356 -21.87 -30.44 9.72
CA CYS A 356 -22.44 -30.45 11.08
C CYS A 356 -23.55 -29.39 11.32
N GLY A 357 -23.85 -28.55 10.33
CA GLY A 357 -24.88 -27.51 10.43
C GLY A 357 -24.41 -26.16 10.96
N LYS A 358 -23.14 -25.76 10.73
CA LYS A 358 -22.60 -24.43 11.10
C LYS A 358 -23.45 -23.29 10.55
N SER A 359 -23.69 -23.29 9.25
CA SER A 359 -24.50 -22.28 8.58
C SER A 359 -25.95 -22.27 9.09
N ALA A 360 -26.52 -23.45 9.42
CA ALA A 360 -27.84 -23.50 10.04
C ALA A 360 -27.86 -22.81 11.41
N ALA A 361 -26.76 -22.92 12.18
CA ALA A 361 -26.64 -22.22 13.46
C ALA A 361 -26.56 -20.71 13.25
N LEU A 362 -25.72 -20.25 12.30
CA LEU A 362 -25.58 -18.83 11.98
C LEU A 362 -26.89 -18.22 11.46
N ILE A 363 -27.61 -18.91 10.56
CA ILE A 363 -28.92 -18.45 10.06
C ILE A 363 -29.95 -18.35 11.20
N ASN A 364 -29.96 -19.30 12.14
CA ASN A 364 -30.82 -19.20 13.32
C ASN A 364 -30.45 -17.99 14.19
N ILE A 365 -29.17 -17.73 14.40
CA ILE A 365 -28.71 -16.56 15.15
C ILE A 365 -29.15 -15.28 14.45
N ALA A 366 -29.02 -15.19 13.12
CA ALA A 366 -29.54 -14.05 12.36
C ALA A 366 -31.03 -13.85 12.63
N ARG A 367 -31.82 -14.91 12.47
CA ARG A 367 -33.28 -14.89 12.68
C ARG A 367 -33.69 -14.49 14.09
N TYR A 368 -32.99 -14.97 15.12
CA TYR A 368 -33.30 -14.65 16.52
C TYR A 368 -33.05 -13.18 16.86
N ASN A 369 -32.12 -12.53 16.17
CA ASN A 369 -31.65 -11.20 16.54
C ASN A 369 -32.14 -10.08 15.60
N MET A 370 -32.47 -10.39 14.34
CA MET A 370 -32.83 -9.39 13.31
C MET A 370 -34.06 -8.51 13.64
N LYS A 371 -34.93 -8.95 14.56
CA LYS A 371 -36.09 -8.17 15.06
C LYS A 371 -35.93 -7.74 16.53
N LYS A 372 -34.73 -7.83 17.09
CA LYS A 372 -34.43 -7.56 18.52
C LYS A 372 -33.43 -6.40 18.71
N GLY A 373 -33.42 -5.46 17.77
CA GLY A 373 -32.59 -4.26 17.84
C GLY A 373 -31.12 -4.46 17.45
N TRP A 374 -30.79 -5.59 16.82
CA TRP A 374 -29.49 -5.84 16.21
C TRP A 374 -29.52 -5.50 14.72
N ASP A 375 -28.52 -4.76 14.25
CA ASP A 375 -28.20 -4.60 12.84
C ASP A 375 -27.38 -5.82 12.39
N VAL A 376 -28.04 -6.77 11.73
CA VAL A 376 -27.47 -8.09 11.44
C VAL A 376 -26.82 -8.10 10.06
N HIS A 377 -25.53 -8.40 10.02
CA HIS A 377 -24.73 -8.57 8.81
C HIS A 377 -24.29 -10.03 8.66
N TYR A 378 -24.60 -10.65 7.53
CA TYR A 378 -24.27 -12.04 7.23
C TYR A 378 -23.31 -12.10 6.03
N LEU A 379 -22.07 -12.52 6.29
CA LEU A 379 -21.01 -12.65 5.29
C LEU A 379 -20.84 -14.13 4.99
N SER A 380 -21.02 -14.49 3.73
CA SER A 380 -20.98 -15.88 3.27
C SER A 380 -19.94 -16.05 2.17
N THR A 381 -19.02 -17.00 2.32
CA THR A 381 -18.11 -17.43 1.24
C THR A 381 -18.60 -18.71 0.55
N GLU A 382 -19.43 -19.51 1.23
CA GLU A 382 -19.88 -20.82 0.74
C GLU A 382 -21.31 -20.79 0.15
N ILE A 383 -22.22 -20.05 0.78
CA ILE A 383 -23.65 -20.05 0.44
C ILE A 383 -23.95 -18.82 -0.41
N SER A 384 -24.43 -19.02 -1.63
CA SER A 384 -24.91 -17.93 -2.49
C SER A 384 -26.21 -17.31 -2.00
N GLU A 385 -26.57 -16.13 -2.51
CA GLU A 385 -27.81 -15.45 -2.18
C GLU A 385 -29.05 -16.31 -2.43
N GLY A 386 -29.06 -17.10 -3.52
CA GLY A 386 -30.15 -18.02 -3.84
C GLY A 386 -30.25 -19.17 -2.84
N ALA A 387 -29.13 -19.74 -2.42
CA ALA A 387 -29.10 -20.80 -1.41
C ALA A 387 -29.49 -20.28 -0.02
N PHE A 388 -29.11 -19.04 0.32
CA PHE A 388 -29.55 -18.37 1.54
C PHE A 388 -31.06 -18.14 1.53
N ARG A 389 -31.61 -17.61 0.42
CA ARG A 389 -33.05 -17.42 0.23
C ARG A 389 -33.83 -18.72 0.41
N ASN A 390 -33.41 -19.81 -0.23
CA ASN A 390 -34.09 -21.11 -0.11
C ASN A 390 -34.14 -21.60 1.34
N ARG A 391 -33.08 -21.34 2.13
CA ARG A 391 -33.07 -21.68 3.56
C ARG A 391 -33.96 -20.75 4.38
N ALA A 392 -34.02 -19.46 4.03
CA ALA A 392 -34.91 -18.49 4.68
C ALA A 392 -36.39 -18.86 4.48
N GLU A 393 -36.77 -19.32 3.28
CA GLU A 393 -38.14 -19.76 2.94
C GLU A 393 -38.57 -21.02 3.72
N CYS A 394 -37.64 -21.82 4.23
CA CYS A 394 -37.95 -23.02 5.03
C CYS A 394 -38.51 -22.70 6.43
N TYR A 395 -38.42 -21.45 6.90
CA TYR A 395 -38.92 -21.07 8.22
C TYR A 395 -40.41 -20.71 8.17
N ASN A 396 -41.27 -21.69 8.48
CA ASN A 396 -42.72 -21.50 8.56
C ASN A 396 -43.10 -20.31 9.46
N GLY A 397 -44.00 -19.45 8.94
CA GLY A 397 -44.49 -18.27 9.64
C GLY A 397 -43.63 -17.01 9.50
N LEU A 398 -42.61 -17.02 8.63
CA LEU A 398 -41.85 -15.83 8.24
C LEU A 398 -41.87 -15.68 6.72
N SER A 399 -42.25 -14.50 6.23
CA SER A 399 -42.07 -14.15 4.82
C SER A 399 -40.63 -13.71 4.56
N LEU A 400 -40.20 -13.61 3.30
CA LEU A 400 -38.87 -13.05 2.99
C LEU A 400 -38.73 -11.60 3.44
N ASP A 401 -39.80 -10.80 3.40
CA ASP A 401 -39.79 -9.40 3.81
C ASP A 401 -39.56 -9.22 5.32
N ASP A 402 -39.84 -10.27 6.11
CA ASP A 402 -39.55 -10.31 7.54
C ASP A 402 -38.06 -10.41 7.85
N TRP A 403 -37.24 -10.86 6.90
CA TRP A 403 -35.80 -11.01 7.09
C TRP A 403 -35.10 -9.67 6.98
N LYS A 404 -34.66 -9.13 8.12
CA LYS A 404 -33.88 -7.87 8.21
C LYS A 404 -32.41 -8.19 8.40
N VAL A 405 -31.77 -8.68 7.34
CA VAL A 405 -30.37 -9.11 7.33
C VAL A 405 -29.66 -8.47 6.14
N ASN A 406 -28.50 -7.84 6.39
CA ASN A 406 -27.59 -7.37 5.36
C ASN A 406 -26.72 -8.55 4.91
N PHE A 407 -26.98 -9.12 3.74
CA PHE A 407 -26.27 -10.30 3.23
C PHE A 407 -25.15 -9.91 2.25
N TYR A 408 -24.00 -10.54 2.38
CA TYR A 408 -22.82 -10.32 1.55
C TYR A 408 -22.27 -11.67 1.07
N TYR A 409 -22.15 -11.84 -0.25
CA TYR A 409 -21.58 -13.04 -0.86
C TYR A 409 -20.13 -12.78 -1.31
N ASP A 410 -19.23 -13.66 -0.90
CA ASP A 410 -17.78 -13.63 -1.13
C ASP A 410 -17.11 -12.26 -0.88
N PRO A 411 -17.34 -11.59 0.28
CA PRO A 411 -16.76 -10.28 0.54
C PRO A 411 -15.34 -10.38 1.16
N PRO A 412 -14.53 -9.32 1.06
CA PRO A 412 -13.29 -9.22 1.82
C PRO A 412 -13.59 -9.04 3.33
N VAL A 413 -13.67 -10.16 4.05
CA VAL A 413 -14.21 -10.27 5.43
C VAL A 413 -13.79 -9.14 6.38
N VAL A 414 -12.48 -8.93 6.54
CA VAL A 414 -11.96 -7.92 7.50
C VAL A 414 -12.31 -6.51 7.05
N ASP A 415 -12.34 -6.23 5.75
CA ASP A 415 -12.56 -4.88 5.21
C ASP A 415 -14.04 -4.51 5.12
N THR A 416 -14.93 -5.51 5.13
CA THR A 416 -16.38 -5.30 5.18
C THR A 416 -16.87 -4.93 6.58
N ILE A 417 -16.15 -5.27 7.65
CA ILE A 417 -16.60 -5.01 9.02
C ILE A 417 -16.48 -3.53 9.38
N GLU A 418 -17.61 -2.98 9.82
CA GLU A 418 -17.72 -1.61 10.32
C GLU A 418 -17.91 -1.60 11.85
N PRO A 419 -17.29 -0.63 12.55
CA PRO A 419 -17.48 -0.46 13.99
C PRO A 419 -18.89 0.02 14.33
N GLY A 420 -19.42 -0.44 15.46
CA GLY A 420 -20.64 0.11 16.03
C GLY A 420 -21.31 -0.79 17.07
N LYS A 421 -21.82 -0.18 18.13
CA LYS A 421 -22.72 -0.87 19.07
C LYS A 421 -23.95 -1.40 18.34
N LYS A 422 -24.48 -2.54 18.80
CA LYS A 422 -25.66 -3.23 18.22
C LYS A 422 -25.50 -3.71 16.77
N LYS A 423 -24.30 -3.72 16.20
CA LYS A 423 -23.99 -4.48 14.97
C LYS A 423 -23.66 -5.94 15.33
N LEU A 424 -24.26 -6.88 14.61
CA LEU A 424 -24.02 -8.32 14.73
C LEU A 424 -23.46 -8.85 13.41
N TRP A 425 -22.20 -9.29 13.42
CA TRP A 425 -21.51 -9.84 12.26
C TRP A 425 -21.49 -11.37 12.33
N LEU A 426 -22.02 -12.04 11.31
CA LEU A 426 -22.05 -13.49 11.16
C LEU A 426 -21.19 -13.86 9.96
N ILE A 427 -20.10 -14.61 10.17
CA ILE A 427 -19.13 -14.96 9.12
C ILE A 427 -19.18 -16.48 8.87
N ASP A 428 -19.67 -16.86 7.68
CA ASP A 428 -19.95 -18.24 7.23
C ASP A 428 -19.19 -18.59 5.94
N TYR A 429 -17.96 -19.09 5.99
CA TYR A 429 -17.05 -19.30 7.10
C TYR A 429 -15.69 -18.70 6.70
N ILE A 430 -14.73 -18.59 7.62
CA ILE A 430 -13.39 -18.11 7.23
C ILE A 430 -12.70 -19.20 6.41
N GLU A 431 -12.68 -19.04 5.09
CA GLU A 431 -12.03 -19.95 4.15
C GLU A 431 -10.57 -19.52 3.90
N LEU A 432 -9.64 -20.44 4.12
CA LEU A 432 -8.22 -20.26 3.82
C LEU A 432 -7.72 -21.53 3.16
N TYR A 433 -6.96 -21.39 2.07
CA TYR A 433 -6.50 -22.52 1.27
C TYR A 433 -5.07 -22.96 1.62
N ASP A 434 -4.22 -22.04 2.09
CA ASP A 434 -2.78 -22.27 2.28
C ASP A 434 -2.23 -21.67 3.59
N LYS A 435 -2.77 -20.53 4.05
CA LYS A 435 -2.24 -19.79 5.21
C LYS A 435 -3.06 -19.97 6.49
N PHE A 436 -3.25 -21.21 6.92
CA PHE A 436 -4.08 -21.52 8.10
C PHE A 436 -3.63 -20.82 9.40
N TRP A 437 -2.35 -20.44 9.53
CA TRP A 437 -1.86 -19.68 10.69
C TRP A 437 -2.40 -18.24 10.74
N GLU A 438 -2.93 -17.71 9.64
CA GLU A 438 -3.47 -16.35 9.57
C GLU A 438 -4.86 -16.23 10.21
N VAL A 439 -5.59 -17.34 10.46
CA VAL A 439 -6.90 -17.30 11.11
C VAL A 439 -6.85 -16.51 12.43
N GLY A 440 -5.82 -16.74 13.25
CA GLY A 440 -5.66 -16.01 14.51
C GLY A 440 -5.50 -14.50 14.32
N LYS A 441 -4.79 -14.07 13.26
CA LYS A 441 -4.64 -12.66 12.89
C LYS A 441 -5.95 -12.08 12.39
N ILE A 442 -6.66 -12.79 11.51
CA ILE A 442 -7.98 -12.39 11.00
C ILE A 442 -8.95 -12.16 12.16
N LEU A 443 -9.06 -13.12 13.09
CA LEU A 443 -9.91 -12.99 14.28
C LEU A 443 -9.51 -11.79 15.15
N ALA A 444 -8.22 -11.51 15.31
CA ALA A 444 -7.74 -10.35 16.05
C ALA A 444 -8.07 -9.02 15.35
N ASP A 445 -7.98 -8.98 14.02
CA ASP A 445 -8.29 -7.81 13.22
C ASP A 445 -9.80 -7.53 13.19
N ILE A 446 -10.63 -8.57 13.08
CA ILE A 446 -12.09 -8.50 13.27
C ILE A 446 -12.43 -7.89 14.62
N HIS A 447 -11.93 -8.47 15.71
CA HIS A 447 -12.21 -7.99 17.07
C HIS A 447 -11.80 -6.53 17.30
N ARG A 448 -10.72 -6.07 16.65
CA ARG A 448 -10.27 -4.66 16.74
C ARG A 448 -11.24 -3.70 16.04
N LYS A 449 -11.94 -4.15 14.99
CA LYS A 449 -12.86 -3.32 14.20
C LYS A 449 -14.29 -3.25 14.76
N LEU A 450 -14.70 -4.13 15.68
CA LEU A 450 -16.11 -4.22 16.12
C LEU A 450 -16.67 -2.96 16.77
N GLY A 451 -15.85 -2.16 17.47
CA GLY A 451 -16.28 -0.89 18.07
C GLY A 451 -17.50 -1.02 18.98
N GLY A 452 -17.57 -2.08 19.80
CA GLY A 452 -18.70 -2.38 20.69
C GLY A 452 -19.74 -3.34 20.10
N GLY A 453 -19.65 -3.70 18.82
CA GLY A 453 -20.47 -4.74 18.18
C GLY A 453 -20.07 -6.16 18.57
N VAL A 454 -20.73 -7.17 17.99
CA VAL A 454 -20.41 -8.59 18.22
C VAL A 454 -20.17 -9.29 16.89
N ALA A 455 -19.18 -10.18 16.84
CA ALA A 455 -18.97 -11.08 15.71
C ALA A 455 -19.00 -12.56 16.09
N ILE A 456 -19.56 -13.39 15.21
CA ILE A 456 -19.48 -14.85 15.27
C ILE A 456 -18.79 -15.33 14.00
N CYS A 457 -17.62 -15.95 14.17
CA CYS A 457 -16.83 -16.50 13.07
C CYS A 457 -16.99 -18.02 13.04
N ALA A 458 -17.47 -18.58 11.93
CA ALA A 458 -17.40 -20.01 11.69
C ALA A 458 -16.04 -20.40 11.11
N ILE A 459 -15.46 -21.49 11.61
CA ILE A 459 -14.26 -22.12 11.04
C ILE A 459 -14.42 -23.64 10.97
N GLN A 460 -13.69 -24.25 10.04
CA GLN A 460 -13.66 -25.70 9.88
C GLN A 460 -12.84 -26.37 10.99
N LYS A 461 -13.24 -27.57 11.42
CA LYS A 461 -12.43 -28.45 12.29
C LYS A 461 -12.51 -29.90 11.83
N GLN A 462 -11.61 -30.73 12.36
CA GLN A 462 -11.72 -32.19 12.21
C GLN A 462 -12.89 -32.74 13.05
N PRO A 463 -13.63 -33.77 12.58
CA PRO A 463 -14.64 -34.45 13.38
C PRO A 463 -14.09 -34.91 14.74
N GLY A 464 -14.84 -34.67 15.82
CA GLY A 464 -14.45 -35.01 17.19
C GLY A 464 -13.36 -34.12 17.83
N SER A 465 -12.66 -33.30 17.05
CA SER A 465 -11.67 -32.35 17.55
C SER A 465 -12.33 -31.17 18.29
N THR A 466 -11.66 -30.62 19.29
CA THR A 466 -11.99 -29.31 19.89
C THR A 466 -11.07 -28.19 19.39
N VAL A 467 -10.19 -28.49 18.44
CA VAL A 467 -9.24 -27.56 17.81
C VAL A 467 -9.68 -27.32 16.37
N GLY A 468 -9.94 -26.05 16.04
CA GLY A 468 -10.26 -25.60 14.70
C GLY A 468 -9.04 -25.39 13.81
N LEU A 469 -9.30 -25.13 12.54
CA LEU A 469 -8.31 -24.75 11.54
C LEU A 469 -7.48 -23.55 12.03
N GLY A 470 -6.14 -23.60 11.90
CA GLY A 470 -5.24 -22.60 12.48
C GLY A 470 -4.76 -22.89 13.92
N GLY A 471 -5.21 -24.00 14.52
CA GLY A 471 -4.69 -24.51 15.78
C GLY A 471 -5.24 -23.79 17.02
N GLN A 472 -4.62 -24.04 18.18
CA GLN A 472 -5.07 -23.53 19.48
C GLN A 472 -5.11 -22.00 19.56
N PHE A 473 -4.27 -21.31 18.78
CA PHE A 473 -4.18 -19.85 18.75
C PHE A 473 -5.48 -19.15 18.34
N THR A 474 -6.32 -19.81 17.53
CA THR A 474 -7.63 -19.29 17.13
C THR A 474 -8.58 -19.11 18.31
N GLN A 475 -8.35 -19.85 19.39
CA GLN A 475 -9.17 -19.78 20.59
C GLN A 475 -8.76 -18.65 21.52
N PHE A 476 -7.67 -17.92 21.30
CA PHE A 476 -7.19 -16.95 22.32
C PHE A 476 -8.06 -15.70 22.41
N LYS A 477 -8.46 -15.14 21.28
CA LYS A 477 -9.25 -13.90 21.21
C LYS A 477 -10.73 -14.07 21.58
N PRO A 478 -11.46 -15.08 21.08
CA PRO A 478 -12.89 -15.21 21.34
C PRO A 478 -13.23 -15.26 22.84
N SER A 479 -14.36 -14.69 23.25
CA SER A 479 -14.91 -14.83 24.61
C SER A 479 -15.70 -16.14 24.77
N LEU A 480 -16.34 -16.60 23.69
CA LEU A 480 -17.06 -17.86 23.59
C LEU A 480 -16.51 -18.68 22.41
N THR A 481 -16.33 -19.98 22.61
CA THR A 481 -15.85 -20.93 21.60
C THR A 481 -16.66 -22.21 21.68
N LEU A 482 -17.28 -22.57 20.57
CA LEU A 482 -18.13 -23.73 20.42
C LEU A 482 -17.53 -24.70 19.41
N ALA A 483 -17.63 -26.00 19.69
CA ALA A 483 -17.23 -27.07 18.78
C ALA A 483 -18.45 -27.90 18.40
N MET A 484 -18.85 -27.85 17.13
CA MET A 484 -19.96 -28.60 16.56
C MET A 484 -19.50 -29.86 15.85
N ASP A 485 -20.15 -30.98 16.17
CA ASP A 485 -20.11 -32.21 15.38
C ASP A 485 -21.54 -32.56 14.95
N TRP A 486 -21.72 -33.68 14.24
CA TRP A 486 -23.06 -34.10 13.84
C TRP A 486 -23.98 -34.25 15.07
N GLN A 487 -25.08 -33.50 15.08
CA GLN A 487 -26.12 -33.54 16.13
C GLN A 487 -25.65 -33.21 17.55
N LYS A 488 -24.48 -32.57 17.69
CA LYS A 488 -23.99 -32.12 18.99
C LYS A 488 -23.15 -30.86 18.93
N VAL A 489 -23.16 -30.10 20.01
CA VAL A 489 -22.30 -28.94 20.20
C VAL A 489 -21.68 -28.99 21.60
N LYS A 490 -20.41 -28.60 21.70
CA LYS A 490 -19.64 -28.54 22.94
C LYS A 490 -19.20 -27.12 23.22
N ILE A 491 -19.29 -26.67 24.46
CA ILE A 491 -18.67 -25.43 24.92
C ILE A 491 -17.19 -25.73 25.17
N VAL A 492 -16.32 -25.26 24.29
CA VAL A 492 -14.86 -25.36 24.47
C VAL A 492 -14.38 -24.29 25.43
N LYS A 493 -14.95 -23.09 25.31
CA LYS A 493 -14.62 -21.95 26.16
C LYS A 493 -15.80 -21.00 26.29
N ALA A 494 -16.12 -20.60 27.50
CA ALA A 494 -16.97 -19.49 27.87
C ALA A 494 -16.25 -18.77 29.01
N LYS A 495 -15.83 -17.51 28.76
CA LYS A 495 -15.16 -16.69 29.78
C LYS A 495 -16.15 -16.21 30.84
N ASP A 496 -17.34 -15.82 30.40
CA ASP A 496 -18.34 -15.19 31.25
C ASP A 496 -19.67 -15.95 31.16
N TYR A 497 -20.26 -16.19 32.32
CA TYR A 497 -21.52 -16.92 32.44
C TYR A 497 -22.28 -16.47 33.68
N ASP A 498 -23.55 -16.84 33.74
CA ASP A 498 -24.44 -16.49 34.84
C ASP A 498 -24.06 -17.24 36.13
N GLN A 499 -24.01 -16.50 37.24
CA GLN A 499 -23.59 -17.02 38.54
C GLN A 499 -24.61 -18.02 39.09
N MET A 500 -25.90 -17.75 38.93
CA MET A 500 -26.96 -18.65 39.37
C MET A 500 -26.94 -19.95 38.55
N HIS A 501 -26.65 -19.87 37.24
CA HIS A 501 -26.42 -21.07 36.45
C HIS A 501 -25.21 -21.87 36.94
N PHE A 502 -24.10 -21.19 37.25
CA PHE A 502 -22.90 -21.85 37.79
C PHE A 502 -23.18 -22.57 39.12
N GLU A 503 -23.94 -21.96 40.01
CA GLU A 503 -24.30 -22.59 41.29
C GLU A 503 -25.16 -23.83 41.13
N ASN A 504 -26.08 -23.83 40.16
CA ASN A 504 -27.00 -24.95 39.93
C ASN A 504 -26.40 -26.08 39.07
N TYR A 505 -25.53 -25.74 38.11
CA TYR A 505 -25.06 -26.68 37.10
C TYR A 505 -23.53 -26.79 37.02
N GLY A 506 -22.78 -25.95 37.72
CA GLY A 506 -21.32 -25.89 37.63
C GLY A 506 -20.82 -25.22 36.35
N ASN A 507 -19.50 -25.30 36.14
CA ASN A 507 -18.81 -24.69 35.01
C ASN A 507 -19.39 -25.16 33.66
N PRO A 508 -19.81 -24.26 32.76
CA PRO A 508 -20.34 -24.66 31.45
C PRO A 508 -19.28 -25.22 30.49
N ASN A 509 -17.99 -24.94 30.74
CA ASN A 509 -16.91 -25.40 29.89
C ASN A 509 -16.79 -26.92 29.90
N GLY A 510 -16.67 -27.52 28.71
CA GLY A 510 -16.57 -28.96 28.53
C GLY A 510 -17.93 -29.67 28.36
N LYS A 511 -19.05 -29.00 28.64
CA LYS A 511 -20.39 -29.59 28.48
C LYS A 511 -20.80 -29.71 27.02
N GLU A 512 -21.62 -30.73 26.75
CA GLU A 512 -22.18 -31.04 25.44
C GLU A 512 -23.70 -30.93 25.45
N TYR A 513 -24.27 -30.45 24.35
CA TYR A 513 -25.70 -30.39 24.07
C TYR A 513 -26.01 -31.23 22.83
N HIS A 514 -26.99 -32.12 22.93
CA HIS A 514 -27.38 -33.01 21.83
C HIS A 514 -28.72 -32.60 21.26
N PHE A 515 -28.81 -32.61 19.94
CA PHE A 515 -29.97 -32.14 19.21
C PHE A 515 -30.21 -32.91 17.91
N LYS A 516 -31.49 -33.01 17.52
CA LYS A 516 -31.87 -33.39 16.17
C LYS A 516 -32.11 -32.15 15.33
N MET A 517 -31.62 -32.17 14.10
CA MET A 517 -32.00 -31.16 13.12
C MET A 517 -33.34 -31.53 12.49
N ILE A 518 -34.29 -30.60 12.52
CA ILE A 518 -35.64 -30.75 11.97
C ILE A 518 -35.92 -29.66 10.93
N ASP A 519 -37.00 -29.80 10.18
CA ASP A 519 -37.47 -28.86 9.14
C ASP A 519 -36.38 -28.47 8.14
N ASN A 520 -35.99 -29.42 7.28
CA ASN A 520 -34.94 -29.21 6.27
C ASN A 520 -33.61 -28.71 6.85
N ARG A 521 -33.26 -29.16 8.06
CA ARG A 521 -32.03 -28.82 8.78
C ARG A 521 -31.93 -27.35 9.21
N THR A 522 -33.08 -26.70 9.41
CA THR A 522 -33.13 -25.29 9.79
C THR A 522 -33.49 -25.08 11.26
N ARG A 523 -34.03 -26.09 11.96
CA ARG A 523 -34.37 -25.98 13.39
C ARG A 523 -33.74 -27.10 14.22
N TYR A 524 -33.62 -26.85 15.51
CA TYR A 524 -33.07 -27.80 16.48
C TYR A 524 -34.18 -28.31 17.40
N LYS A 525 -34.26 -29.63 17.57
CA LYS A 525 -35.03 -30.28 18.62
C LYS A 525 -34.06 -30.80 19.67
N GLU A 526 -34.25 -30.39 20.92
CA GLU A 526 -33.47 -30.88 22.05
C GLU A 526 -33.60 -32.40 22.18
N GLU A 527 -32.46 -33.08 22.34
CA GLU A 527 -32.42 -34.49 22.76
C GLU A 527 -31.85 -34.65 24.16
N ARG A 528 -30.79 -33.90 24.47
CA ARG A 528 -30.17 -33.88 25.79
C ARG A 528 -29.64 -32.49 26.09
N TRP A 529 -30.11 -31.93 27.21
CA TRP A 529 -29.61 -30.67 27.76
C TRP A 529 -28.09 -30.72 28.04
N TRP A 530 -27.49 -29.56 28.25
CA TRP A 530 -26.07 -29.39 28.57
C TRP A 530 -25.62 -30.32 29.71
N HIS A 531 -24.72 -31.26 29.43
CA HIS A 531 -24.23 -32.26 30.38
C HIS A 531 -22.74 -32.52 30.22
N ASN A 532 -22.10 -33.10 31.24
CA ASN A 532 -20.73 -33.56 31.14
C ASN A 532 -20.67 -34.88 30.35
N PRO A 533 -19.83 -35.00 29.31
CA PRO A 533 -19.78 -36.20 28.49
C PRO A 533 -19.26 -37.43 29.25
N PHE A 534 -18.59 -37.24 30.39
CA PHE A 534 -18.04 -38.29 31.25
C PHE A 534 -18.97 -38.70 32.40
N GLU A 535 -20.01 -37.92 32.69
CA GLU A 535 -21.05 -38.26 33.66
C GLU A 535 -22.13 -39.11 32.96
N GLY A 536 -21.83 -40.40 32.78
CA GLY A 536 -22.76 -41.34 32.13
C GLY A 536 -22.16 -42.62 31.56
N GLY A 537 -20.89 -42.95 31.80
CA GLY A 537 -20.40 -44.31 31.55
C GLY A 537 -21.08 -45.31 32.49
N PRO A 538 -21.41 -46.54 32.05
CA PRO A 538 -22.09 -47.50 32.92
C PRO A 538 -21.18 -47.82 34.11
N HIS A 539 -21.61 -47.41 35.30
CA HIS A 539 -21.22 -48.09 36.53
C HIS A 539 -21.89 -49.47 36.49
N ASN A 540 -21.21 -50.45 35.89
CA ASN A 540 -21.51 -51.85 36.16
C ASN A 540 -21.05 -52.14 37.60
N GLY A 541 -22.00 -52.08 38.52
CA GLY A 541 -21.94 -52.84 39.77
C GLY A 541 -22.27 -54.30 39.52
#